data_AF-A0A7L4PRB8-F1
#
_entry.id   AF-A0A7L4PRB8-F1
#
_cell.length_a   1.000
_cell.length_b   1.000
_cell.length_c   1.000
_cell.angle_alpha   90.00
_cell.angle_beta   90.00
_cell.angle_gamma   90.00
#
_symmetry.space_group_name_H-M   'P 1'
#
loop_
_entity.id
_entity.type
_entity.pdbx_description
1 polymer ?
#
loop_
_entity_poly.entity_id
_entity_poly.type
_entity_poly.pdbx_seq_one_letter_code
_entity_poly.pdbx_strand_id
1 'polypeptide(L)'
;MDEIDEIRKKKMDDLKERLSGEKKKRVLIEVLALSGCSHCPAAAEMAYRVASQYDNVDVAIVNVATPEGESKARKLGVMGVPAIVINGILAFVGTPQADMIMHDAVRKAM
;
A
#
# COMPACT_ATOMS: atom_id res chain seq x y z
N MET A 1 8.93 -35.81 -27.34
CA MET A 1 9.45 -34.98 -26.24
C MET A 1 8.29 -34.33 -25.48
N ASP A 2 7.08 -34.92 -25.47
CA ASP A 2 5.85 -34.13 -25.32
C ASP A 2 4.91 -34.61 -24.19
N GLU A 3 5.24 -35.68 -23.46
CA GLU A 3 4.41 -36.17 -22.34
C GLU A 3 4.76 -35.55 -20.97
N ILE A 4 5.89 -34.86 -20.84
CA ILE A 4 6.37 -34.33 -19.56
C ILE A 4 5.88 -32.89 -19.31
N ASP A 5 5.54 -32.15 -20.37
CA ASP A 5 5.16 -30.73 -20.28
C ASP A 5 3.69 -30.52 -19.85
N GLU A 6 2.80 -31.47 -20.17
CA GLU A 6 1.38 -31.41 -19.79
C GLU A 6 1.15 -31.60 -18.27
N ILE A 7 2.00 -32.38 -17.60
CA ILE A 7 1.91 -32.59 -16.15
C ILE A 7 2.29 -31.31 -15.38
N ARG A 8 3.24 -30.53 -15.92
CA ARG A 8 3.76 -29.33 -15.25
C ARG A 8 2.75 -28.19 -15.25
N LYS A 9 1.99 -28.05 -16.34
CA LYS A 9 0.97 -27.00 -16.51
C LYS A 9 -0.26 -27.23 -15.63
N LYS A 10 -0.70 -28.48 -15.47
CA LYS A 10 -1.92 -28.83 -14.70
C LYS A 10 -1.75 -28.63 -13.18
N LYS A 11 -0.53 -28.76 -12.66
CA LYS A 11 -0.24 -28.63 -11.22
C LYS A 11 -0.10 -27.19 -10.74
N MET A 12 0.17 -26.26 -11.65
CA MET A 12 0.31 -24.83 -11.33
C MET A 12 -1.04 -24.11 -11.25
N ASP A 13 -2.10 -24.65 -11.85
CA ASP A 13 -3.45 -24.04 -11.85
C ASP A 13 -4.15 -24.26 -10.50
N ASP A 14 -4.00 -25.46 -9.91
CA ASP A 14 -4.60 -25.84 -8.62
C ASP A 14 -4.03 -25.03 -7.43
N LEU A 15 -2.74 -24.65 -7.47
CA LEU A 15 -2.14 -23.80 -6.44
C LEU A 15 -2.67 -22.37 -6.50
N LYS A 16 -3.06 -21.90 -7.69
CA LYS A 16 -3.66 -20.58 -7.90
C LYS A 16 -5.06 -20.51 -7.30
N GLU A 17 -5.84 -21.58 -7.40
CA GLU A 17 -7.20 -21.65 -6.85
C GLU A 17 -7.23 -21.80 -5.33
N ARG A 18 -6.27 -22.51 -4.71
CA ARG A 18 -6.19 -22.63 -3.24
C ARG A 18 -5.77 -21.32 -2.54
N LEU A 19 -5.11 -20.41 -3.25
CA LEU A 19 -4.88 -19.03 -2.76
C LEU A 19 -6.09 -18.10 -2.96
N SER A 20 -7.13 -18.54 -3.66
CA SER A 20 -8.38 -17.81 -3.87
C SER A 20 -9.40 -18.03 -2.73
N GLY A 21 -8.95 -18.54 -1.58
CA GLY A 21 -9.73 -18.55 -0.35
C GLY A 21 -9.83 -17.14 0.21
N GLU A 22 -10.95 -16.47 -0.07
CA GLU A 22 -11.36 -15.20 0.51
C GLU A 22 -10.23 -14.16 0.58
N LYS A 23 -9.96 -13.49 -0.54
CA LYS A 23 -9.31 -12.18 -0.51
C LYS A 23 -10.23 -11.22 0.27
N LYS A 24 -10.26 -11.30 1.60
CA LYS A 24 -10.56 -10.15 2.46
C LYS A 24 -9.73 -9.04 1.85
N LYS A 25 -10.37 -8.01 1.30
CA LYS A 25 -9.68 -6.88 0.68
C LYS A 25 -8.79 -6.27 1.75
N ARG A 26 -7.54 -6.74 1.82
CA ARG A 26 -6.54 -6.17 2.71
C ARG A 26 -6.14 -4.85 2.07
N VAL A 27 -6.11 -3.81 2.88
CA VAL A 27 -5.78 -2.46 2.45
C VAL A 27 -4.41 -2.15 3.03
N LEU A 28 -3.38 -2.09 2.20
CA LEU A 28 -2.05 -1.68 2.63
C LEU A 28 -1.92 -0.16 2.46
N ILE A 29 -1.74 0.57 3.55
CA ILE A 29 -1.47 2.00 3.56
C ILE A 29 0.04 2.20 3.64
N GLU A 30 0.63 2.78 2.62
CA GLU A 30 2.03 3.14 2.58
C GLU A 30 2.17 4.67 2.72
N VAL A 31 2.81 5.11 3.80
CA VAL A 31 3.04 6.53 4.07
C VAL A 31 4.44 6.89 3.60
N LEU A 32 4.51 7.67 2.52
CA LEU A 32 5.75 8.21 2.00
C LEU A 32 6.11 9.47 2.80
N ALA A 33 7.15 9.32 3.62
CA ALA A 33 7.69 10.36 4.48
C ALA A 33 9.12 10.72 4.06
N LEU A 34 9.59 11.93 4.36
CA LEU A 34 10.97 12.35 4.13
C LEU A 34 11.63 12.71 5.47
N SER A 35 12.86 12.22 5.67
CA SER A 35 13.72 12.67 6.78
C SER A 35 13.94 14.18 6.70
N GLY A 36 13.39 14.94 7.66
CA GLY A 36 13.54 16.40 7.74
C GLY A 36 12.25 17.21 7.61
N CYS A 37 11.11 16.57 7.33
CA CYS A 37 9.80 17.24 7.35
C CYS A 37 9.16 17.14 8.74
N SER A 38 8.94 18.29 9.38
CA SER A 38 8.26 18.43 10.67
C SER A 38 6.82 17.87 10.69
N HIS A 39 6.19 17.70 9.53
CA HIS A 39 4.82 17.20 9.38
C HIS A 39 4.71 15.71 9.01
N CYS A 40 5.81 15.06 8.65
CA CYS A 40 5.81 13.64 8.31
C CYS A 40 5.44 12.68 9.47
N PRO A 41 5.90 12.88 10.73
CA PRO A 41 5.50 11.97 11.81
C PRO A 41 3.99 12.01 12.08
N ALA A 42 3.37 13.19 11.96
CA ALA A 42 1.92 13.34 12.12
C ALA A 42 1.13 12.51 11.09
N ALA A 43 1.58 12.43 9.84
CA ALA A 43 0.95 11.60 8.81
C ALA A 43 1.03 10.10 9.14
N ALA A 44 2.18 9.65 9.66
CA ALA A 44 2.40 8.27 10.03
C ALA A 44 1.53 7.86 11.22
N GLU A 45 1.48 8.66 12.29
CA GLU A 45 0.62 8.42 13.44
C GLU A 45 -0.85 8.35 13.04
N MET A 46 -1.27 9.24 12.14
CA MET A 46 -2.63 9.27 11.65
C MET A 46 -2.98 8.01 10.85
N ALA A 47 -2.09 7.54 9.97
CA ALA A 47 -2.28 6.29 9.23
C ALA A 47 -2.38 5.08 10.17
N TYR A 48 -1.54 5.01 11.21
CA TYR A 48 -1.65 3.98 12.25
C TYR A 48 -2.98 4.04 13.00
N ARG A 49 -3.46 5.24 13.36
CA ARG A 49 -4.73 5.42 14.06
C ARG A 49 -5.93 5.02 13.18
N VAL A 50 -5.88 5.28 11.89
CA VAL A 50 -6.91 4.85 10.94
C VAL A 50 -6.86 3.34 10.78
N ALA A 51 -5.68 2.74 10.56
CA ALA A 51 -5.55 1.30 10.44
C ALA A 51 -5.98 0.54 11.70
N SER A 52 -5.71 1.07 12.90
CA SER A 52 -6.17 0.47 14.15
C SER A 52 -7.70 0.41 14.28
N GLN A 53 -8.45 1.17 13.47
CA GLN A 53 -9.92 1.09 13.44
C GLN A 53 -10.44 -0.01 12.50
N TYR A 54 -9.56 -0.68 11.76
CA TYR A 54 -9.91 -1.65 10.73
C TYR A 54 -9.04 -2.91 10.81
N ASP A 55 -9.66 -4.08 10.92
CA ASP A 55 -8.95 -5.37 11.10
C ASP A 55 -8.21 -5.86 9.83
N ASN A 56 -8.50 -5.25 8.68
CA ASN A 56 -7.96 -5.60 7.37
C ASN A 56 -7.10 -4.48 6.75
N VAL A 57 -6.58 -3.54 7.56
CA VAL A 57 -5.72 -2.46 7.10
C VAL A 57 -4.33 -2.59 7.70
N ASP A 58 -3.30 -2.63 6.85
CA ASP A 58 -1.89 -2.63 7.25
C ASP A 58 -1.26 -1.27 6.98
N VAL A 59 -0.26 -0.86 7.78
CA VAL A 59 0.46 0.41 7.59
C VAL A 59 1.95 0.15 7.44
N ALA A 60 2.52 0.70 6.38
CA ALA A 60 3.96 0.73 6.14
C ALA A 60 4.43 2.16 5.99
N ILE A 61 5.50 2.54 6.68
CA ILE A 61 6.14 3.84 6.48
C ILE A 61 7.31 3.63 5.52
N VAL A 62 7.29 4.38 4.42
CA VAL A 62 8.34 4.34 3.40
C VAL A 62 9.02 5.70 3.37
N ASN A 63 10.34 5.71 3.58
CA ASN A 63 11.09 6.96 3.53
C ASN A 63 11.49 7.26 2.08
N VAL A 64 11.04 8.37 1.49
CA VAL A 64 11.45 8.76 0.12
C VAL A 64 12.91 9.19 0.03
N ALA A 65 13.58 9.42 1.18
CA ALA A 65 15.02 9.62 1.21
C ALA A 65 15.81 8.33 0.94
N THR A 66 15.17 7.15 1.00
CA THR A 66 15.83 5.89 0.60
C THR A 66 15.64 5.65 -0.90
N PRO A 67 16.60 4.99 -1.57
CA PRO A 67 16.49 4.68 -3.00
C PRO A 67 15.25 3.84 -3.34
N GLU A 68 14.82 2.97 -2.41
CA GLU A 68 13.59 2.18 -2.57
C GLU A 68 12.33 3.05 -2.53
N GLY A 69 12.25 3.97 -1.57
CA GLY A 69 11.12 4.89 -1.43
C GLY A 69 11.05 5.90 -2.57
N GLU A 70 12.21 6.41 -3.02
CA GLU A 70 12.32 7.30 -4.16
C GLU A 70 11.88 6.62 -5.47
N SER A 71 12.33 5.39 -5.70
CA SER A 71 11.91 4.58 -6.86
C SER A 71 10.41 4.30 -6.83
N LYS A 72 9.85 3.99 -5.66
CA LYS A 72 8.41 3.78 -5.47
C LYS A 72 7.62 5.07 -5.69
N ALA A 73 8.08 6.19 -5.13
CA ALA A 73 7.48 7.52 -5.35
C ALA A 73 7.43 7.87 -6.84
N ARG A 74 8.55 7.69 -7.57
CA ARG A 74 8.60 7.91 -9.01
C ARG A 74 7.66 7.01 -9.80
N LYS A 75 7.62 5.71 -9.49
CA LYS A 75 6.68 4.78 -10.14
C LYS A 75 5.23 5.17 -9.95
N LEU A 76 4.91 5.75 -8.79
CA LEU A 76 3.56 6.18 -8.42
C LEU A 76 3.24 7.63 -8.82
N GLY A 77 4.20 8.36 -9.42
CA GLY A 77 4.02 9.77 -9.78
C GLY A 77 3.95 10.72 -8.59
N VAL A 78 4.48 10.34 -7.42
CA VAL A 78 4.54 11.18 -6.23
C VAL A 78 5.58 12.28 -6.43
N MET A 79 5.11 13.52 -6.54
CA MET A 79 5.97 14.70 -6.73
C MET A 79 6.30 15.44 -5.42
N GLY A 80 5.67 15.08 -4.30
CA GLY A 80 5.84 15.76 -3.02
C GLY A 80 5.54 14.85 -1.84
N VAL A 81 5.98 15.27 -0.65
CA VAL A 81 5.74 14.57 0.63
C VAL A 81 5.08 15.51 1.63
N PRO A 82 4.31 14.99 2.60
CA PRO A 82 3.97 13.56 2.78
C PRO A 82 2.99 13.07 1.71
N ALA A 83 3.07 11.79 1.34
CA ALA A 83 2.13 11.17 0.41
C ALA A 83 1.60 9.84 0.97
N ILE A 84 0.34 9.54 0.69
CA ILE A 84 -0.35 8.33 1.13
C ILE A 84 -0.66 7.49 -0.10
N VAL A 85 -0.21 6.26 -0.06
CA VAL A 85 -0.45 5.24 -1.08
C VAL A 85 -1.29 4.15 -0.44
N ILE A 86 -2.32 3.68 -1.13
CA ILE A 86 -3.22 2.65 -0.63
C ILE A 86 -3.28 1.54 -1.66
N ASN A 87 -2.93 0.31 -1.28
CA ASN A 87 -2.84 -0.85 -2.17
C ASN A 87 -1.97 -0.59 -3.42
N GLY A 88 -0.87 0.14 -3.26
CA GLY A 88 0.02 0.50 -4.37
C GLY A 88 -0.58 1.52 -5.34
N ILE A 89 -1.70 2.16 -4.99
CA ILE A 89 -2.31 3.26 -5.74
C ILE A 89 -2.08 4.55 -4.96
N LEU A 90 -1.62 5.59 -5.64
CA LEU A 90 -1.47 6.90 -5.02
C LEU A 90 -2.85 7.45 -4.62
N ALA A 91 -3.11 7.53 -3.31
CA ALA A 91 -4.37 8.06 -2.81
C ALA A 91 -4.33 9.58 -2.67
N PHE A 92 -3.23 10.11 -2.12
CA PHE A 92 -3.08 11.56 -1.91
C PHE A 92 -1.60 11.98 -1.80
N VAL A 93 -1.31 13.22 -2.21
CA VAL A 93 0.00 13.88 -2.08
C VAL A 93 -0.22 15.23 -1.40
N GLY A 94 0.41 15.47 -0.25
CA GLY A 94 0.33 16.75 0.47
C GLY A 94 0.15 16.61 1.98
N THR A 95 0.12 17.75 2.67
CA THR A 95 0.06 17.82 4.14
C THR A 95 -1.20 17.16 4.73
N PRO A 96 -1.05 16.40 5.82
CA PRO A 96 -2.14 15.75 6.54
C PRO A 96 -2.89 16.77 7.40
N GLN A 97 -3.53 17.76 6.80
CA GLN A 97 -4.41 18.68 7.55
C GLN A 97 -5.86 18.21 7.60
N ALA A 98 -6.21 17.17 6.85
CA ALA A 98 -7.57 16.65 6.84
C ALA A 98 -7.57 15.19 7.28
N ASP A 99 -7.84 14.98 8.56
CA ASP A 99 -8.10 13.66 9.14
C ASP A 99 -9.14 12.88 8.29
N MET A 100 -10.13 13.64 7.79
CA MET A 100 -11.16 13.20 6.87
C MET A 100 -10.65 12.58 5.56
N ILE A 101 -9.55 13.07 4.98
CA ILE A 101 -9.08 12.59 3.68
C ILE A 101 -8.54 11.16 3.80
N MET A 102 -7.86 10.82 4.90
CA MET A 102 -7.41 9.43 5.07
C MET A 102 -8.57 8.48 5.37
N HIS A 103 -9.55 8.89 6.19
CA HIS A 103 -10.75 8.07 6.40
C HIS A 103 -11.52 7.82 5.10
N ASP A 104 -11.69 8.86 4.26
CA ASP A 104 -12.33 8.72 2.95
C ASP A 104 -11.52 7.80 2.01
N ALA A 105 -10.20 7.95 2.00
CA ALA A 105 -9.31 7.15 1.17
C ALA A 105 -9.31 5.67 1.58
N VAL A 106 -9.28 5.37 2.87
CA VAL A 106 -9.38 4.00 3.39
C VAL A 106 -10.77 3.41 3.10
N ARG A 107 -11.83 4.21 3.27
CA ARG A 107 -13.20 3.79 2.95
C ARG A 107 -13.41 3.51 1.47
N LYS A 108 -12.77 4.25 0.57
CA LYS A 108 -12.77 3.98 -0.88
C LYS A 108 -11.95 2.75 -1.28
N ALA A 109 -10.94 2.39 -0.49
CA ALA A 109 -10.07 1.27 -0.78
C ALA A 109 -10.57 -0.08 -0.24
N MET A 110 -11.50 -0.07 0.71
CA MET A 110 -12.29 -1.25 1.14
C MET A 110 -13.32 -1.67 0.09
#